data_AF-A0A3A4ZNC0-F1
#
_entry.id   AF-A0A3A4ZNC0-F1
#
_cell.length_a   1.000
_cell.length_b   1.000
_cell.length_c   1.000
_cell.angle_alpha   90.00
_cell.angle_beta   90.00
_cell.angle_gamma   90.00
#
_symmetry.space_group_name_H-M   'P 1'
#
loop_
_entity.id
_entity.type
_entity.pdbx_description
1 polymer ?
#
loop_
_entity_poly.entity_id
_entity_poly.type
_entity_poly.pdbx_seq_one_letter_code
_entity_poly.pdbx_strand_id
1 'polypeptide(L)'
;MYIERYTPKFQELLHTPSIPYREQTVNIYQRAFAGFPWYEDLSVEEIAKRIEADFVKPGFEGVWAINDKDHVIGASWYYPIDPDYLGQKRGEQLKAFAENKIRENNSMQLVWQSMTVVDPDFQGRGVGIYLKDQIDEMLHHKASVDARPILYLTRIRDDNTGSIRMNEVHEMQRTGISTPSSQVAGLSHHYWYKIIYPKS
;
A
#
# COMPACT_ATOMS: atom_id res chain seq x y z
N MET A 1 2.05 -11.32 -18.50
CA MET A 1 2.24 -10.55 -17.26
C MET A 1 2.91 -11.47 -16.26
N TYR A 2 4.04 -11.07 -15.72
CA TYR A 2 4.74 -11.76 -14.63
C TYR A 2 4.99 -10.78 -13.49
N ILE A 3 5.30 -11.33 -12.31
CA ILE A 3 5.53 -10.55 -11.09
C ILE A 3 7.00 -10.65 -10.72
N GLU A 4 7.54 -9.52 -10.28
CA GLU A 4 8.72 -9.51 -9.43
C GLU A 4 8.32 -9.11 -8.00
N ARG A 5 8.66 -9.98 -7.04
CA ARG A 5 8.52 -9.71 -5.60
C ARG A 5 9.86 -9.25 -5.08
N TYR A 6 9.87 -8.18 -4.29
CA TYR A 6 11.07 -7.70 -3.64
C TYR A 6 10.91 -7.64 -2.13
N THR A 7 11.79 -8.37 -1.45
CA THR A 7 11.98 -8.34 0.00
C THR A 7 13.46 -8.07 0.26
N PRO A 8 13.84 -6.91 0.83
CA PRO A 8 15.25 -6.61 1.10
C PRO A 8 15.83 -7.62 2.09
N LYS A 9 17.00 -8.20 1.80
CA LYS A 9 17.73 -9.03 2.78
C LYS A 9 18.41 -8.13 3.80
N PHE A 10 18.34 -8.50 5.09
CA PHE A 10 18.84 -7.69 6.21
C PHE A 10 20.33 -7.31 6.10
N GLN A 11 21.15 -8.12 5.41
CA GLN A 11 22.58 -7.86 5.19
C GLN A 11 22.87 -6.85 4.06
N GLU A 12 21.90 -6.53 3.20
CA GLU A 12 22.06 -5.54 2.12
C GLU A 12 21.78 -4.11 2.60
N LEU A 13 21.25 -3.90 3.82
CA LEU A 13 20.96 -2.58 4.41
C LEU A 13 22.21 -1.74 4.74
N LEU A 14 23.43 -2.31 4.60
CA LEU A 14 24.69 -1.58 4.74
C LEU A 14 25.10 -0.85 3.45
N HIS A 15 24.43 -1.13 2.34
CA HIS A 15 24.45 -0.37 1.09
C HIS A 15 23.02 0.09 0.81
N THR A 16 22.80 1.27 0.21
CA THR A 16 21.44 1.64 -0.19
C THR A 16 20.95 0.57 -1.18
N PRO A 17 19.94 -0.25 -0.86
CA PRO A 17 19.50 -1.28 -1.78
C PRO A 17 19.07 -0.58 -3.07
N SER A 18 19.56 -1.05 -4.22
CA SER A 18 19.04 -0.57 -5.51
C SER A 18 17.58 -1.00 -5.59
N ILE A 19 16.69 -0.07 -5.25
CA ILE A 19 15.25 -0.23 -5.34
C ILE A 19 14.90 -0.76 -6.75
N PRO A 20 14.27 -1.93 -6.88
CA PRO A 20 13.85 -2.43 -8.18
C PRO A 20 12.92 -1.43 -8.85
N TYR A 21 13.16 -1.19 -10.14
CA TYR A 21 12.28 -0.39 -10.98
C TYR A 21 11.95 1.02 -10.47
N ARG A 22 12.86 1.65 -9.70
CA ARG A 22 12.66 3.00 -9.13
C ARG A 22 12.17 4.00 -10.17
N GLU A 23 12.91 4.15 -11.27
CA GLU A 23 12.60 5.12 -12.34
C GLU A 23 11.25 4.83 -13.00
N GLN A 24 10.99 3.55 -13.30
CA GLN A 24 9.71 3.16 -13.91
C GLN A 24 8.54 3.40 -12.95
N THR A 25 8.71 3.18 -11.65
CA THR A 25 7.69 3.44 -10.62
C THR A 25 7.38 4.93 -10.52
N VAL A 26 8.41 5.79 -10.55
CA VAL A 26 8.25 7.26 -10.59
C VAL A 26 7.47 7.69 -11.83
N ASN A 27 7.80 7.16 -13.00
CA ASN A 27 7.12 7.48 -14.25
C ASN A 27 5.64 7.07 -14.21
N ILE A 28 5.34 5.86 -13.72
CA ILE A 28 3.96 5.38 -13.58
C ILE A 28 3.18 6.25 -12.58
N TYR A 29 3.78 6.64 -11.47
CA TYR A 29 3.17 7.56 -10.51
C TYR A 29 2.81 8.89 -11.18
N GLN A 30 3.76 9.52 -11.86
CA GLN A 30 3.52 10.81 -12.52
C GLN A 30 2.33 10.73 -13.48
N ARG A 31 2.27 9.67 -14.30
CA ARG A 31 1.18 9.46 -15.25
C ARG A 31 -0.16 9.17 -14.56
N ALA A 32 -0.17 8.31 -13.54
CA ALA A 32 -1.38 7.86 -12.87
C ALA A 32 -2.02 8.97 -12.01
N PHE A 33 -1.21 9.85 -11.44
CA PHE A 33 -1.69 10.92 -10.56
C PHE A 33 -1.95 12.25 -11.30
N ALA A 34 -1.47 12.43 -12.53
CA ALA A 34 -1.80 13.59 -13.37
C ALA A 34 -3.29 13.64 -13.80
N GLY A 35 -4.00 12.51 -13.76
CA GLY A 35 -5.40 12.39 -14.14
C GLY A 35 -6.36 12.21 -12.97
N PHE A 36 -7.64 11.96 -13.28
CA PHE A 36 -8.65 11.61 -12.29
C PHE A 36 -8.23 10.35 -11.50
N PRO A 37 -8.42 10.31 -10.17
CA PRO A 37 -9.08 11.33 -9.36
C PRO A 37 -8.12 12.43 -8.87
N TRP A 38 -6.82 12.24 -8.97
CA TRP A 38 -5.82 13.01 -8.21
C TRP A 38 -5.49 14.39 -8.77
N TYR A 39 -5.31 14.51 -10.09
CA TYR A 39 -4.89 15.74 -10.78
C TYR A 39 -3.67 16.42 -10.12
N GLU A 40 -2.70 15.63 -9.67
CA GLU A 40 -1.47 16.14 -9.07
C GLU A 40 -0.49 16.61 -10.15
N ASP A 41 0.02 17.83 -9.99
CA ASP A 41 1.10 18.40 -10.79
C ASP A 41 2.35 18.47 -9.91
N LEU A 42 3.16 17.41 -9.95
CA LEU A 42 4.37 17.26 -9.14
C LEU A 42 5.59 17.03 -10.03
N SER A 43 6.71 17.56 -9.59
CA SER A 43 7.98 17.30 -10.26
C SER A 43 8.41 15.85 -10.08
N VAL A 44 9.23 15.35 -11.02
CA VAL A 44 9.84 14.01 -10.94
C VAL A 44 10.62 13.85 -9.63
N GLU A 45 11.32 14.90 -9.18
CA GLU A 45 12.08 14.89 -7.93
C GLU A 45 11.15 14.79 -6.70
N GLU A 46 10.01 15.48 -6.69
CA GLU A 46 9.05 15.39 -5.60
C GLU A 46 8.43 14.00 -5.49
N ILE A 47 8.07 13.42 -6.64
CA ILE A 47 7.53 12.06 -6.73
C ILE A 47 8.57 11.05 -6.25
N ALA A 48 9.82 11.17 -6.72
CA ALA A 48 10.91 10.29 -6.30
C ALA A 48 11.12 10.35 -4.79
N LYS A 49 11.16 11.56 -4.19
CA LYS A 49 11.29 11.72 -2.73
C LYS A 49 10.15 11.07 -1.95
N ARG A 50 8.90 11.18 -2.44
CA ARG A 50 7.74 10.56 -1.80
C ARG A 50 7.85 9.03 -1.80
N ILE A 51 8.20 8.45 -2.95
CA ILE A 51 8.36 7.00 -3.11
C ILE A 51 9.54 6.49 -2.26
N GLU A 52 10.67 7.19 -2.28
CA GLU A 52 11.85 6.84 -1.49
C GLU A 52 11.57 6.85 0.01
N ALA A 53 10.78 7.81 0.50
CA ALA A 53 10.41 7.88 1.91
C ALA A 53 9.67 6.63 2.40
N ASP A 54 9.02 5.88 1.52
CA ASP A 54 8.41 4.58 1.81
C ASP A 54 9.41 3.44 1.67
N PHE A 55 10.24 3.46 0.63
CA PHE A 55 11.15 2.36 0.31
C PHE A 55 12.26 2.15 1.35
N VAL A 56 12.63 3.22 2.06
CA VAL A 56 13.62 3.14 3.15
C VAL A 56 13.02 2.68 4.48
N LYS A 57 11.71 2.43 4.57
CA LYS A 57 11.08 2.01 5.83
C LYS A 57 11.47 0.57 6.17
N PRO A 58 11.82 0.28 7.44
CA PRO A 58 12.11 -1.08 7.87
C PRO A 58 10.95 -2.03 7.58
N GLY A 59 11.26 -3.19 7.00
CA GLY A 59 10.25 -4.19 6.63
C GLY A 59 9.40 -3.82 5.41
N PHE A 60 9.81 -2.82 4.62
CA PHE A 60 9.21 -2.54 3.32
C PHE A 60 9.19 -3.79 2.44
N GLU A 61 8.03 -4.05 1.83
CA GLU A 61 7.83 -5.12 0.85
C GLU A 61 6.96 -4.60 -0.29
N GLY A 62 7.30 -4.96 -1.53
CA GLY A 62 6.62 -4.49 -2.71
C GLY A 62 6.49 -5.54 -3.81
N VAL A 63 5.51 -5.31 -4.68
CA VAL A 63 5.19 -6.14 -5.83
C VAL A 63 5.09 -5.24 -7.06
N TRP A 64 5.74 -5.65 -8.16
CA TRP A 64 5.68 -4.97 -9.45
C TRP A 64 5.07 -5.91 -10.50
N ALA A 65 4.11 -5.38 -11.26
CA ALA A 65 3.53 -6.05 -12.41
C ALA A 65 4.28 -5.61 -13.68
N ILE A 66 4.82 -6.57 -14.43
CA ILE A 66 5.64 -6.33 -15.61
C ILE A 66 4.95 -6.91 -16.85
N ASN A 67 4.93 -6.14 -17.94
CA ASN A 67 4.38 -6.58 -19.22
C ASN A 67 5.35 -7.46 -20.03
N ASP A 68 4.96 -7.85 -21.23
CA ASP A 68 5.74 -8.69 -22.15
C ASP A 68 6.99 -8.00 -22.75
N LYS A 69 7.18 -6.71 -22.47
CA LYS A 69 8.30 -5.88 -22.94
C LYS A 69 9.22 -5.45 -21.80
N ASP A 70 9.19 -6.15 -20.67
CA ASP A 70 9.98 -5.81 -19.47
C ASP A 70 9.70 -4.41 -18.90
N HIS A 71 8.51 -3.85 -19.16
CA HIS A 71 8.09 -2.58 -18.57
C HIS A 71 7.16 -2.82 -17.39
N VAL A 72 7.43 -2.14 -16.28
CA VAL A 72 6.50 -2.04 -15.16
C VAL A 72 5.24 -1.33 -15.63
N ILE A 73 4.09 -1.92 -15.30
CA ILE A 73 2.75 -1.38 -15.60
C ILE A 73 1.92 -1.16 -14.33
N GLY A 74 2.45 -1.53 -13.17
CA GLY A 74 1.87 -1.21 -11.88
C GLY A 74 2.75 -1.69 -10.74
N ALA A 75 2.55 -1.10 -9.57
CA ALA A 75 3.26 -1.44 -8.35
C ALA A 75 2.35 -1.28 -7.13
N SER A 76 2.57 -2.12 -6.11
CA SER A 76 1.95 -1.96 -4.80
C SER A 76 2.93 -2.34 -3.70
N TRP A 77 2.84 -1.67 -2.56
CA TRP A 77 3.74 -1.93 -1.44
C TRP A 77 3.09 -1.64 -0.08
N TYR A 78 3.67 -2.28 0.93
CA TYR A 78 3.35 -2.06 2.32
C TYR A 78 4.61 -2.03 3.18
N TYR A 79 4.44 -1.61 4.44
CA TYR A 79 5.47 -1.74 5.46
C TYR A 79 4.82 -1.90 6.84
N PRO A 80 5.49 -2.57 7.80
CA PRO A 80 5.10 -2.56 9.21
C PRO A 80 5.08 -1.14 9.77
N ILE A 81 4.11 -0.85 10.62
CA ILE A 81 3.98 0.45 11.29
C ILE A 81 3.62 0.23 12.76
N ASP A 82 4.21 1.01 13.67
CA ASP A 82 3.82 0.99 15.08
C ASP A 82 2.59 1.89 15.33
N PRO A 83 1.76 1.59 16.36
CA PRO A 83 0.57 2.38 16.65
C PRO A 83 0.85 3.86 16.97
N ASP A 84 1.98 4.18 17.60
CA ASP A 84 2.31 5.56 17.97
C ASP A 84 2.61 6.39 16.72
N TYR A 85 3.42 5.86 15.81
CA TYR A 85 3.71 6.49 14.52
C TYR A 85 2.46 6.59 13.65
N LEU A 86 1.59 5.57 13.68
CA LEU A 86 0.28 5.64 13.03
C LEU A 86 -0.55 6.81 13.57
N GLY A 87 -0.60 6.99 14.90
CA GLY A 87 -1.28 8.11 15.55
C GLY A 87 -0.73 9.46 15.13
N GLN A 88 0.59 9.63 15.16
CA GLN A 88 1.27 10.85 14.74
C GLN A 88 1.00 11.21 13.27
N LYS A 89 0.91 10.21 12.38
CA LYS A 89 0.79 10.42 10.94
C LYS A 89 -0.65 10.44 10.42
N ARG A 90 -1.59 9.82 11.13
CA ARG A 90 -2.96 9.55 10.64
C ARG A 90 -4.06 9.90 11.65
N GLY A 91 -3.69 10.25 12.88
CA GLY A 91 -4.58 10.72 13.93
C GLY A 91 -4.85 9.68 15.03
N GLU A 92 -5.13 10.17 16.24
CA GLU A 92 -5.35 9.37 17.44
C GLU A 92 -6.52 8.38 17.34
N GLN A 93 -7.57 8.71 16.58
CA GLN A 93 -8.69 7.80 16.37
C GLN A 93 -8.27 6.50 15.67
N LEU A 94 -7.38 6.59 14.67
CA LEU A 94 -6.91 5.42 13.95
C LEU A 94 -5.92 4.60 14.79
N LYS A 95 -5.10 5.27 15.61
CA LYS A 95 -4.27 4.60 16.61
C LYS A 95 -5.13 3.81 17.59
N ALA A 96 -6.13 4.43 18.21
CA ALA A 96 -7.02 3.78 19.17
C ALA A 96 -7.76 2.57 18.53
N PHE A 97 -8.18 2.70 17.28
CA PHE A 97 -8.75 1.60 16.51
C PHE A 97 -7.77 0.42 16.38
N ALA A 98 -6.53 0.69 15.96
CA ALA A 98 -5.51 -0.34 15.78
C ALA A 98 -5.15 -1.03 17.10
N GLU A 99 -4.94 -0.27 18.17
CA GLU A 99 -4.65 -0.80 19.51
C GLU A 99 -5.79 -1.68 20.03
N ASN A 100 -7.05 -1.29 19.81
CA ASN A 100 -8.19 -2.10 20.19
C ASN A 100 -8.20 -3.44 19.44
N LYS A 101 -7.98 -3.44 18.12
CA LYS A 101 -7.90 -4.68 17.32
C LYS A 101 -6.75 -5.59 17.71
N ILE A 102 -5.58 -5.02 17.99
CA ILE A 102 -4.40 -5.76 18.49
C ILE A 102 -4.72 -6.44 19.82
N ARG A 103 -5.42 -5.73 20.73
CA ARG A 103 -5.84 -6.26 22.04
C ARG A 103 -6.88 -7.36 21.92
N GLU A 104 -7.90 -7.19 21.07
CA GLU A 104 -8.97 -8.17 20.83
C GLU A 104 -8.45 -9.51 20.29
N ASN A 105 -7.32 -9.51 19.56
CA ASN A 105 -6.77 -10.70 18.90
C ASN A 105 -5.51 -11.25 19.58
N ASN A 106 -5.22 -10.86 20.84
CA ASN A 106 -4.11 -11.39 21.63
C ASN A 106 -2.74 -11.35 20.92
N SER A 107 -2.39 -10.19 20.35
CA SER A 107 -1.18 -9.90 19.55
C SER A 107 -1.41 -9.97 18.04
N MET A 108 -1.14 -8.85 17.37
CA MET A 108 -1.15 -8.75 15.91
C MET A 108 0.04 -7.92 15.44
N GLN A 109 0.55 -8.22 14.25
CA GLN A 109 1.38 -7.25 13.53
C GLN A 109 0.50 -6.19 12.90
N LEU A 110 1.01 -4.97 12.79
CA LEU A 110 0.31 -3.85 12.16
C LEU A 110 1.05 -3.46 10.88
N VAL A 111 0.33 -3.49 9.76
CA VAL A 111 0.88 -3.22 8.43
C VAL A 111 0.08 -2.12 7.75
N TRP A 112 0.79 -1.22 7.07
CA TRP A 112 0.23 -0.14 6.26
C TRP A 112 0.49 -0.36 4.77
N GLN A 113 -0.56 -0.53 3.97
CA GLN A 113 -0.48 -0.40 2.51
C GLN A 113 -0.41 1.08 2.16
N SER A 114 0.75 1.52 1.69
CA SER A 114 0.94 2.93 1.34
C SER A 114 0.36 3.26 -0.02
N MET A 115 0.57 2.37 -1.00
CA MET A 115 0.24 2.68 -2.38
C MET A 115 -0.14 1.45 -3.21
N THR A 116 -1.04 1.69 -4.16
CA THR A 116 -1.20 0.88 -5.36
C THR A 116 -1.27 1.86 -6.52
N VAL A 117 -0.38 1.71 -7.50
CA VAL A 117 -0.33 2.56 -8.68
C VAL A 117 -0.36 1.67 -9.92
N VAL A 118 -1.16 2.05 -10.91
CA VAL A 118 -1.30 1.32 -12.17
C VAL A 118 -1.17 2.34 -13.30
N ASP A 119 -0.34 2.01 -14.28
CA ASP A 119 -0.15 2.82 -15.47
C ASP A 119 -1.51 3.07 -16.16
N PRO A 120 -1.86 4.33 -16.50
CA PRO A 120 -3.13 4.67 -17.12
C PRO A 120 -3.52 3.80 -18.31
N ASP A 121 -2.55 3.39 -19.16
CA ASP A 121 -2.84 2.60 -20.36
C ASP A 121 -3.29 1.16 -20.03
N PHE A 122 -3.03 0.72 -18.79
CA PHE A 122 -3.32 -0.62 -18.28
C PHE A 122 -4.43 -0.63 -17.22
N GLN A 123 -5.01 0.53 -16.88
CA GLN A 123 -6.16 0.62 -16.00
C GLN A 123 -7.39 -0.08 -16.61
N GLY A 124 -8.29 -0.58 -15.75
CA GLY A 124 -9.46 -1.35 -16.17
C GLY A 124 -9.18 -2.80 -16.61
N ARG A 125 -7.91 -3.25 -16.63
CA ARG A 125 -7.51 -4.60 -17.06
C ARG A 125 -7.24 -5.57 -15.91
N GLY A 126 -7.64 -5.23 -14.68
CA GLY A 126 -7.44 -6.07 -13.51
C GLY A 126 -6.04 -6.01 -12.87
N VAL A 127 -5.12 -5.16 -13.34
CA VAL A 127 -3.75 -5.06 -12.80
C VAL A 127 -3.73 -4.73 -11.30
N GLY A 128 -4.56 -3.79 -10.85
CA GLY A 128 -4.65 -3.44 -9.43
C GLY A 128 -5.14 -4.59 -8.55
N ILE A 129 -6.16 -5.33 -9.02
CA ILE A 129 -6.67 -6.54 -8.33
C ILE A 129 -5.54 -7.56 -8.20
N TYR A 130 -4.85 -7.84 -9.31
CA TYR A 130 -3.74 -8.78 -9.33
C TYR A 130 -2.59 -8.39 -8.40
N LEU A 131 -2.22 -7.10 -8.36
CA LEU A 131 -1.22 -6.61 -7.39
C LEU A 131 -1.68 -6.84 -5.95
N LYS A 132 -2.96 -6.61 -5.66
CA LYS A 132 -3.51 -6.79 -4.31
C LYS A 132 -3.63 -8.26 -3.92
N ASP A 133 -3.93 -9.16 -4.85
CA ASP A 133 -3.89 -10.62 -4.63
C ASP A 133 -2.49 -11.04 -4.13
N GLN A 134 -1.44 -10.48 -4.73
CA GLN A 134 -0.06 -10.79 -4.35
C GLN A 134 0.32 -10.25 -2.98
N ILE A 135 -0.12 -9.03 -2.65
CA ILE A 135 0.09 -8.47 -1.32
C ILE A 135 -0.64 -9.30 -0.26
N ASP A 136 -1.90 -9.68 -0.51
CA ASP A 136 -2.67 -10.53 0.39
C ASP A 136 -2.00 -11.91 0.57
N GLU A 137 -1.47 -12.51 -0.51
CA GLU A 137 -0.70 -13.76 -0.45
C GLU A 137 0.57 -13.62 0.41
N MET A 138 1.35 -12.56 0.22
CA MET A 138 2.55 -12.26 1.01
C MET A 138 2.22 -12.09 2.49
N LEU A 139 1.15 -11.36 2.81
CA LEU A 139 0.71 -11.15 4.19
C LEU A 139 0.16 -12.43 4.82
N HIS A 140 -0.58 -13.26 4.09
CA HIS A 140 -1.01 -14.58 4.58
C HIS A 140 0.19 -15.50 4.87
N HIS A 141 1.18 -15.51 3.99
CA HIS A 141 2.42 -16.27 4.21
C HIS A 141 3.12 -15.79 5.48
N LYS A 142 3.32 -14.48 5.61
CA LYS A 142 3.95 -13.85 6.79
C LYS A 142 3.21 -14.17 8.08
N ALA A 143 1.87 -14.03 8.09
CA ALA A 143 1.03 -14.35 9.23
C ALA A 143 1.19 -15.82 9.66
N SER A 144 1.33 -16.72 8.69
CA SER A 144 1.48 -18.16 8.92
C SER A 144 2.86 -18.51 9.47
N VAL A 145 3.94 -17.92 8.91
CA VAL A 145 5.32 -18.11 9.38
C VAL A 145 5.52 -17.59 10.79
N ASP A 146 4.98 -16.40 11.08
CA ASP A 146 5.11 -15.77 12.40
C ASP A 146 4.08 -16.29 13.42
N ALA A 147 3.19 -17.21 13.00
CA ALA A 147 2.07 -17.74 13.75
C ALA A 147 1.24 -16.63 14.45
N ARG A 148 1.05 -15.51 13.76
CA ARG A 148 0.43 -14.30 14.32
C ARG A 148 -0.45 -13.59 13.29
N PRO A 149 -1.66 -13.15 13.67
CA PRO A 149 -2.50 -12.36 12.78
C PRO A 149 -1.87 -11.01 12.41
N ILE A 150 -2.26 -10.47 11.24
CA ILE A 150 -1.85 -9.15 10.76
C ILE A 150 -3.08 -8.26 10.62
N LEU A 151 -3.02 -7.07 11.22
CA LEU A 151 -3.95 -5.98 10.96
C LEU A 151 -3.42 -5.18 9.78
N TYR A 152 -4.10 -5.30 8.65
CA TYR A 152 -3.74 -4.69 7.39
C TYR A 152 -4.58 -3.43 7.15
N LEU A 153 -3.95 -2.27 7.08
CA LEU A 153 -4.60 -0.97 6.93
C LEU A 153 -4.23 -0.29 5.61
N THR A 154 -5.17 0.47 5.06
CA THR A 154 -4.91 1.40 3.95
C THR A 154 -5.83 2.63 4.03
N ARG A 155 -5.64 3.59 3.13
CA ARG A 155 -6.44 4.81 3.01
C ARG A 155 -6.81 5.09 1.57
N ILE A 156 -8.09 5.37 1.33
CA ILE A 156 -8.64 5.55 -0.01
C ILE A 156 -9.51 6.81 -0.03
N ARG A 157 -9.39 7.64 -1.06
CA ARG A 157 -10.32 8.77 -1.26
C ARG A 157 -11.68 8.25 -1.74
N ASP A 158 -12.76 8.83 -1.22
CA ASP A 158 -14.15 8.41 -1.46
C ASP A 158 -14.58 8.39 -2.93
N ASP A 159 -13.97 9.19 -3.80
CA ASP A 159 -14.24 9.23 -5.24
C ASP A 159 -13.39 8.26 -6.08
N ASN A 160 -12.42 7.57 -5.46
CA ASN A 160 -11.56 6.61 -6.16
C ASN A 160 -12.25 5.24 -6.28
N THR A 161 -13.27 5.19 -7.14
CA THR A 161 -14.13 4.02 -7.35
C THR A 161 -13.37 2.74 -7.70
N GLY A 162 -12.31 2.85 -8.50
CA GLY A 162 -11.44 1.72 -8.85
C GLY A 162 -10.75 1.10 -7.63
N SER A 163 -10.19 1.95 -6.77
CA SER A 163 -9.54 1.50 -5.54
C SER A 163 -10.55 0.97 -4.53
N ILE A 164 -11.73 1.59 -4.41
CA ILE A 164 -12.82 1.11 -3.54
C ILE A 164 -13.21 -0.31 -3.95
N ARG A 165 -13.56 -0.52 -5.23
CA ARG A 165 -13.96 -1.84 -5.74
C ARG A 165 -12.87 -2.90 -5.55
N MET A 166 -11.60 -2.52 -5.79
CA MET A 166 -10.47 -3.42 -5.56
C MET A 166 -10.39 -3.88 -4.10
N ASN A 167 -10.57 -2.97 -3.13
CA ASN A 167 -10.51 -3.30 -1.72
C ASN A 167 -11.76 -4.07 -1.23
N GLU A 168 -12.93 -3.80 -1.81
CA GLU A 168 -14.16 -4.57 -1.56
C GLU A 168 -14.04 -6.03 -2.04
N VAL A 169 -13.47 -6.27 -3.22
CA VAL A 169 -13.18 -7.63 -3.74
C VAL A 169 -12.27 -8.42 -2.79
N HIS A 170 -11.37 -7.73 -2.08
CA HIS A 170 -10.46 -8.33 -1.11
C HIS A 170 -11.02 -8.33 0.31
N GLU A 171 -12.33 -8.12 0.48
CA GLU A 171 -13.04 -8.18 1.77
C GLU A 171 -12.50 -7.17 2.81
N MET A 172 -11.86 -6.09 2.37
CA MET A 172 -11.50 -5.01 3.28
C MET A 172 -12.75 -4.24 3.69
N GLN A 173 -12.77 -3.82 4.94
CA GLN A 173 -13.89 -3.10 5.55
C GLN A 173 -13.49 -1.66 5.86
N ARG A 174 -14.44 -0.73 5.81
CA ARG A 174 -14.22 0.64 6.31
C ARG A 174 -14.09 0.62 7.83
N THR A 175 -13.16 1.41 8.37
CA THR A 175 -13.03 1.58 9.84
C THR A 175 -14.09 2.52 10.42
N GLY A 176 -14.78 3.30 9.56
CA GLY A 176 -15.63 4.42 9.96
C GLY A 176 -14.87 5.72 10.24
N ILE A 177 -13.53 5.70 10.20
CA ILE A 177 -12.68 6.86 10.42
C ILE A 177 -12.33 7.48 9.06
N SER A 178 -12.41 8.81 8.97
CA SER A 178 -12.04 9.56 7.77
C SER A 178 -11.27 10.83 8.10
N THR A 179 -10.52 11.33 7.13
CA THR A 179 -9.86 12.63 7.18
C THR A 179 -10.18 13.41 5.91
N PRO A 180 -10.42 14.73 5.98
CA PRO A 180 -10.64 15.53 4.78
C PRO A 180 -9.50 15.41 3.77
N SER A 181 -9.82 15.42 2.48
CA SER A 181 -8.82 15.54 1.42
C SER A 181 -8.18 16.93 1.52
N SER A 182 -6.84 16.98 1.57
CA SER A 182 -6.11 18.24 1.52
C SER A 182 -6.07 18.84 0.11
N GLN A 183 -6.42 18.05 -0.91
CA GLN A 183 -6.28 18.41 -2.33
C GLN A 183 -7.61 18.88 -2.93
N VAL A 184 -8.74 18.33 -2.46
CA VAL A 184 -10.06 18.56 -3.07
C VAL A 184 -11.09 18.80 -1.97
N ALA A 185 -11.65 20.01 -1.95
CA ALA A 185 -12.68 20.38 -0.98
C ALA A 185 -13.93 19.50 -1.13
N GLY A 186 -14.50 19.08 0.01
CA GLY A 186 -15.70 18.24 0.05
C GLY A 186 -15.46 16.73 -0.10
N LEU A 187 -14.24 16.30 -0.44
CA LEU A 187 -13.88 14.88 -0.48
C LEU A 187 -13.16 14.45 0.80
N SER A 188 -13.28 13.18 1.15
CA SER A 188 -12.63 12.58 2.31
C SER A 188 -11.83 11.33 1.94
N HIS A 189 -10.76 11.12 2.69
CA HIS A 189 -10.07 9.85 2.75
C HIS A 189 -10.66 8.97 3.84
N HIS A 190 -11.11 7.78 3.47
CA HIS A 190 -11.56 6.76 4.40
C HIS A 190 -10.43 5.77 4.68
N TYR A 191 -10.31 5.36 5.94
CA TYR A 191 -9.43 4.27 6.32
C TYR A 191 -10.16 2.93 6.18
N TRP A 192 -9.43 1.94 5.67
CA TRP A 192 -9.92 0.59 5.44
C TRP A 192 -9.01 -0.41 6.13
N TYR A 193 -9.57 -1.56 6.52
CA TYR A 193 -8.84 -2.60 7.22
C TYR A 193 -9.26 -4.01 6.81
N LYS A 194 -8.36 -4.97 7.01
CA LYS A 194 -8.61 -6.41 6.99
C LYS A 194 -7.76 -7.06 8.07
N ILE A 195 -8.28 -8.12 8.68
CA ILE A 195 -7.48 -8.97 9.56
C ILE A 195 -7.10 -10.22 8.77
N ILE A 196 -5.80 -10.49 8.71
CA ILE A 196 -5.24 -11.64 8.01
C ILE A 196 -4.78 -12.64 9.07
N TYR A 197 -5.44 -13.79 9.11
CA TYR A 197 -5.12 -14.85 10.06
C TYR A 197 -4.08 -15.82 9.48
N PRO A 198 -3.24 -16.45 10.34
CA PRO A 198 -2.39 -17.57 9.96
C PRO A 198 -3.23 -18.67 9.29
N LYS A 199 -2.77 -19.22 8.17
CA LYS A 199 -3.37 -20.43 7.60
C LYS A 199 -2.92 -21.63 8.43
N SER A 200 -3.88 -22.50 8.77
CA SER A 200 -3.66 -23.75 9.50
C SER A 200 -2.85 -24.75 8.69
#